data_AF-A0A1F3ACQ5-F1
#
_entry.id   AF-A0A1F3ACQ5-F1
#
_cell.length_a   1.000
_cell.length_b   1.000
_cell.length_c   1.000
_cell.angle_alpha   90.00
_cell.angle_beta   90.00
_cell.angle_gamma   90.00
#
_symmetry.space_group_name_H-M   'P 1'
#
loop_
_entity.id
_entity.type
_entity.pdbx_description
1 polymer ?
#
loop_
_entity_poly.entity_id
_entity_poly.type
_entity_poly.pdbx_seq_one_letter_code
_entity_poly.pdbx_strand_id
1 'polypeptide(L)'
;MLIVSSLAGAAEVYARRRPDRVISLLSEEEAAPTFPGLDADKRLLLYVDRESCAATIARAASARAKEIIDFAGAWDGDGDILIHCNRGVSRSTAAAFIVMCMKEPATSERELMARLRAAAPHADPCPMLVSYADEILGRDGRMSDAVDDLPPPCGADMAAPLALVKIAA
;
A
#
# COMPACT_ATOMS: atom_id res chain seq x y z
N MET A 1 -7.47 -7.75 8.18
CA MET A 1 -6.22 -7.02 8.59
C MET A 1 -5.39 -6.72 7.34
N LEU A 2 -4.44 -5.77 7.38
CA LEU A 2 -3.48 -5.59 6.27
C LEU A 2 -2.16 -6.27 6.59
N ILE A 3 -1.58 -6.90 5.58
CA ILE A 3 -0.29 -7.56 5.65
C ILE A 3 0.63 -6.85 4.65
N VAL A 4 1.72 -6.24 5.11
CA VAL A 4 2.68 -5.54 4.24
C VAL A 4 3.96 -6.36 4.13
N SER A 5 4.43 -6.60 2.91
CA SER A 5 5.67 -7.33 2.67
C SER A 5 6.53 -6.76 1.54
N SER A 6 7.77 -7.22 1.48
CA SER A 6 8.62 -7.13 0.28
C SER A 6 8.18 -8.16 -0.78
N LEU A 7 8.69 -8.00 -2.00
CA LEU A 7 8.46 -8.91 -3.12
C LEU A 7 9.04 -10.29 -2.81
N ALA A 8 10.25 -10.33 -2.22
CA ALA A 8 10.91 -11.57 -1.81
C ALA A 8 10.09 -12.38 -0.79
N GLY A 9 9.34 -11.72 0.09
CA GLY A 9 8.53 -12.38 1.11
C GLY A 9 7.08 -12.69 0.69
N ALA A 10 6.57 -12.06 -0.38
CA ALA A 10 5.14 -12.06 -0.70
C ALA A 10 4.54 -13.46 -0.89
N ALA A 11 5.21 -14.33 -1.64
CA ALA A 11 4.73 -15.69 -1.92
C ALA A 11 4.67 -16.56 -0.64
N GLU A 12 5.70 -16.46 0.21
CA GLU A 12 5.74 -17.19 1.48
C GLU A 12 4.65 -16.70 2.43
N VAL A 13 4.48 -15.38 2.53
CA VAL A 13 3.45 -14.76 3.37
C VAL A 13 2.05 -15.18 2.91
N TYR A 14 1.80 -15.17 1.61
CA TYR A 14 0.55 -15.66 1.04
C TYR A 14 0.28 -17.12 1.41
N ALA A 15 1.27 -18.00 1.23
CA ALA A 15 1.12 -19.42 1.54
C ALA A 15 0.83 -19.68 3.02
N ARG A 16 1.45 -18.91 3.93
CA ARG A 16 1.29 -19.06 5.38
C ARG A 16 0.01 -18.44 5.93
N ARG A 17 -0.39 -17.27 5.44
CA ARG A 17 -1.49 -16.48 6.01
C ARG A 17 -2.79 -16.57 5.24
N ARG A 18 -2.73 -16.99 3.96
CA ARG A 18 -3.89 -17.10 3.06
C ARG A 18 -4.77 -15.84 3.09
N PRO A 19 -4.21 -14.67 2.78
CA PRO A 19 -5.01 -13.46 2.63
C PRO A 19 -6.03 -13.66 1.51
N ASP A 20 -7.21 -13.08 1.67
CA ASP A 20 -8.28 -13.17 0.70
C ASP A 20 -8.08 -12.24 -0.49
N ARG A 21 -7.19 -11.25 -0.37
CA ARG A 21 -6.86 -10.32 -1.46
C ARG A 21 -5.38 -10.00 -1.52
N VAL A 22 -4.90 -9.67 -2.71
CA VAL A 22 -3.52 -9.25 -2.92
C VAL A 22 -3.44 -7.98 -3.78
N ILE A 23 -2.64 -7.01 -3.33
CA ILE A 23 -2.22 -5.83 -4.08
C ILE A 23 -0.70 -5.92 -4.33
N SER A 24 -0.32 -5.98 -5.61
CA SER A 24 1.07 -6.03 -6.06
C SER A 24 1.44 -4.71 -6.75
N LEU A 25 2.43 -3.99 -6.20
CA LEU A 25 2.92 -2.71 -6.73
C LEU A 25 4.37 -2.85 -7.18
N LEU A 26 4.58 -3.17 -8.45
CA LEU A 26 5.87 -3.62 -8.98
C LEU A 26 6.38 -2.70 -10.09
N SER A 27 7.66 -2.77 -10.38
CA SER A 27 8.22 -2.21 -11.62
C SER A 27 8.09 -3.23 -12.76
N GLU A 28 8.08 -2.79 -14.01
CA GLU A 28 7.88 -3.68 -15.17
C GLU A 28 8.95 -4.79 -15.27
N GLU A 29 10.15 -4.56 -14.74
CA GLU A 29 11.23 -5.53 -14.70
C GLU A 29 11.07 -6.60 -13.61
N GLU A 30 10.11 -6.42 -12.69
CA GLU A 30 9.90 -7.30 -11.55
C GLU A 30 8.85 -8.37 -11.88
N ALA A 31 9.23 -9.63 -11.71
CA ALA A 31 8.31 -10.75 -11.86
C ALA A 31 7.28 -10.75 -10.71
N ALA A 32 6.00 -10.64 -11.05
CA ALA A 32 4.93 -10.75 -10.08
C ALA A 32 4.89 -12.18 -9.49
N PRO A 33 4.77 -12.33 -8.16
CA PRO A 33 4.58 -13.65 -7.56
C PRO A 33 3.28 -14.31 -8.05
N THR A 34 3.24 -15.63 -7.94
CA THR A 34 2.01 -16.39 -8.15
C THR A 34 1.32 -16.62 -6.82
N PHE A 35 -0.01 -16.54 -6.82
CA PHE A 35 -0.86 -16.73 -5.65
C PHE A 35 -1.87 -17.83 -5.96
N PRO A 36 -1.51 -19.11 -5.76
CA PRO A 36 -2.38 -20.23 -6.12
C PRO A 36 -3.73 -20.16 -5.39
N GLY A 37 -4.82 -20.35 -6.13
CA GLY A 37 -6.18 -20.34 -5.58
C GLY A 37 -6.76 -18.95 -5.29
N LEU A 38 -6.04 -17.86 -5.63
CA LEU A 38 -6.58 -16.51 -5.56
C LEU A 38 -7.36 -16.19 -6.83
N ASP A 39 -8.61 -15.78 -6.68
CA ASP A 39 -9.44 -15.35 -7.79
C ASP A 39 -8.91 -14.04 -8.41
N ALA A 40 -9.15 -13.85 -9.71
CA ALA A 40 -8.60 -12.70 -10.44
C ALA A 40 -9.16 -11.36 -9.94
N ASP A 41 -10.42 -11.33 -9.51
CA ASP A 41 -11.08 -10.15 -8.93
C ASP A 41 -10.59 -9.81 -7.51
N LYS A 42 -9.91 -10.75 -6.85
CA LYS A 42 -9.23 -10.59 -5.56
C LYS A 42 -7.75 -10.24 -5.70
N ARG A 43 -7.28 -10.00 -6.92
CA ARG A 43 -5.90 -9.63 -7.22
C ARG A 43 -5.81 -8.32 -7.98
N LEU A 44 -5.12 -7.35 -7.41
CA LEU A 44 -4.73 -6.11 -8.09
C LEU A 44 -3.22 -6.15 -8.37
N LEU A 45 -2.83 -6.04 -9.64
CA LEU A 45 -1.43 -5.93 -10.05
C LEU A 45 -1.24 -4.63 -10.82
N LEU A 46 -0.41 -3.73 -10.28
CA LEU A 46 -0.13 -2.43 -10.85
C LEU A 46 1.37 -2.31 -11.08
N TYR A 47 1.75 -2.05 -12.33
CA TYR A 47 3.12 -1.74 -12.69
C TYR A 47 3.40 -0.25 -12.56
N VAL A 48 4.66 0.06 -12.29
CA VAL A 48 5.22 1.41 -12.26
C VAL A 48 6.15 1.54 -13.45
N ASP A 49 5.62 2.16 -14.50
CA ASP A 49 6.33 2.39 -15.75
C ASP A 49 7.53 3.32 -15.53
N ARG A 50 8.61 3.09 -16.29
CA ARG A 50 9.73 4.04 -16.37
C ARG A 50 9.35 5.17 -17.30
N GLU A 51 8.58 6.11 -16.77
CA GLU A 51 8.14 7.26 -17.53
C GLU A 51 9.21 8.36 -17.61
N SER A 52 9.19 9.11 -18.71
CA SER A 52 10.25 10.05 -19.07
C SER A 52 9.92 11.52 -18.81
N CYS A 53 8.68 11.87 -18.47
CA CYS A 53 8.32 13.26 -18.15
C CYS A 53 7.34 13.39 -16.98
N ALA A 54 7.37 14.53 -16.30
CA ALA A 54 6.61 14.75 -15.07
C ALA A 54 5.08 14.62 -15.25
N ALA A 55 4.54 15.06 -16.39
CA ALA A 55 3.11 15.07 -16.63
C ALA A 55 2.53 13.65 -16.79
N THR A 56 3.27 12.76 -17.45
CA THR A 56 2.85 11.36 -17.52
C THR A 56 2.96 10.73 -16.13
N ILE A 57 4.05 11.01 -15.39
CA ILE A 57 4.32 10.37 -14.08
C ILE A 57 3.17 10.67 -13.11
N ALA A 58 2.76 11.94 -13.09
CA ALA A 58 1.60 12.42 -12.35
C ALA A 58 0.32 11.65 -12.72
N ARG A 59 0.03 11.52 -14.02
CA ARG A 59 -1.17 10.83 -14.50
C ARG A 59 -1.17 9.35 -14.10
N ALA A 60 -0.05 8.66 -14.24
CA ALA A 60 0.05 7.25 -13.85
C ALA A 60 -0.03 7.05 -12.34
N ALA A 61 0.56 7.96 -11.54
CA ALA A 61 0.43 7.91 -10.08
C ALA A 61 -1.02 8.16 -9.63
N SER A 62 -1.72 9.12 -10.24
CA SER A 62 -3.13 9.40 -9.98
C SER A 62 -4.03 8.22 -10.36
N ALA A 63 -3.84 7.63 -11.54
CA ALA A 63 -4.56 6.43 -11.96
C ALA A 63 -4.34 5.27 -10.98
N ARG A 64 -3.09 5.05 -10.55
CA ARG A 64 -2.73 4.01 -9.58
C ARG A 64 -3.40 4.21 -8.23
N ALA A 65 -3.45 5.46 -7.73
CA ALA A 65 -4.16 5.79 -6.49
C ALA A 65 -5.65 5.43 -6.61
N LYS A 66 -6.27 5.79 -7.73
CA LYS A 66 -7.68 5.46 -8.01
C LYS A 66 -7.93 3.96 -8.05
N GLU A 67 -7.09 3.19 -8.74
CA GLU A 67 -7.24 1.72 -8.83
C GLU A 67 -7.12 1.04 -7.46
N ILE A 68 -6.20 1.51 -6.61
CA ILE A 68 -6.08 1.03 -5.23
C ILE A 68 -7.36 1.32 -4.44
N ILE A 69 -7.88 2.54 -4.54
CA ILE A 69 -9.11 2.97 -3.86
C ILE A 69 -10.31 2.15 -4.33
N ASP A 70 -10.50 1.99 -5.63
CA ASP A 70 -11.61 1.22 -6.20
C ASP A 70 -11.56 -0.25 -5.74
N PHE A 71 -10.38 -0.88 -5.82
CA PHE A 71 -10.18 -2.28 -5.43
C PHE A 71 -10.42 -2.51 -3.93
N ALA A 72 -9.89 -1.62 -3.09
CA ALA A 72 -10.10 -1.71 -1.66
C ALA A 72 -11.54 -1.30 -1.27
N GLY A 73 -12.19 -0.45 -2.07
CA GLY A 73 -13.60 -0.09 -1.90
C GLY A 73 -14.52 -1.30 -2.02
N ALA A 74 -14.20 -2.20 -2.95
CA ALA A 74 -14.89 -3.48 -3.12
C ALA A 74 -14.62 -4.51 -2.01
N TRP A 75 -13.73 -4.23 -1.07
CA TRP A 75 -13.45 -5.09 0.09
C TRP A 75 -14.43 -4.77 1.22
N ASP A 76 -15.15 -5.78 1.70
CA ASP A 76 -16.15 -5.68 2.76
C ASP A 76 -15.56 -5.74 4.18
N GLY A 77 -14.25 -5.87 4.30
CA GLY A 77 -13.56 -5.99 5.58
C GLY A 77 -13.35 -7.44 6.03
N ASP A 78 -13.92 -8.42 5.33
CA ASP A 78 -13.69 -9.84 5.62
C ASP A 78 -12.37 -10.32 5.00
N GLY A 79 -11.63 -11.11 5.77
CA GLY A 79 -10.31 -11.57 5.36
C GLY A 79 -9.17 -10.55 5.47
N ASP A 80 -7.97 -11.02 5.13
CA ASP A 80 -6.77 -10.17 5.10
C ASP A 80 -6.44 -9.71 3.67
N ILE A 81 -5.87 -8.50 3.55
CA ILE A 81 -5.25 -8.03 2.31
C ILE A 81 -3.73 -8.09 2.45
N LEU A 82 -3.06 -8.80 1.55
CA LEU A 82 -1.61 -8.70 1.37
C LEU A 82 -1.27 -7.58 0.39
N ILE A 83 -0.43 -6.65 0.81
CA ILE A 83 0.04 -5.53 0.01
C ILE A 83 1.56 -5.61 -0.07
N HIS A 84 2.12 -5.71 -1.27
CA HIS A 84 3.55 -5.80 -1.44
C HIS A 84 4.07 -4.94 -2.58
N CYS A 85 5.34 -4.55 -2.47
CA CYS A 85 6.13 -3.97 -3.53
C CYS A 85 7.54 -4.58 -3.47
N ASN A 86 8.50 -4.12 -4.26
CA ASN A 86 9.88 -4.64 -4.21
C ASN A 86 10.43 -4.79 -2.78
N ARG A 87 10.50 -3.67 -2.04
CA ARG A 87 11.16 -3.61 -0.74
C ARG A 87 10.21 -3.70 0.45
N GLY A 88 8.91 -3.51 0.26
CA GLY A 88 7.95 -3.40 1.35
C GLY A 88 7.99 -2.06 2.11
N VAL A 89 8.73 -1.06 1.60
CA VAL A 89 8.99 0.19 2.33
C VAL A 89 8.10 1.35 1.90
N SER A 90 7.89 1.58 0.59
CA SER A 90 7.31 2.85 0.12
C SER A 90 5.96 2.73 -0.61
N ARG A 91 5.91 2.02 -1.75
CA ARG A 91 4.65 1.85 -2.51
C ARG A 91 3.60 1.06 -1.72
N SER A 92 4.01 -0.05 -1.11
CA SER A 92 3.13 -0.94 -0.35
C SER A 92 2.59 -0.30 0.92
N THR A 93 3.41 0.52 1.60
CA THR A 93 3.01 1.22 2.82
C THR A 93 2.14 2.43 2.51
N ALA A 94 2.37 3.12 1.39
CA ALA A 94 1.42 4.10 0.86
C ALA A 94 0.06 3.47 0.56
N ALA A 95 0.01 2.35 -0.17
CA ALA A 95 -1.25 1.66 -0.41
C ALA A 95 -1.92 1.18 0.88
N ALA A 96 -1.15 0.66 1.85
CA ALA A 96 -1.70 0.31 3.16
C ALA A 96 -2.32 1.52 3.87
N PHE A 97 -1.63 2.66 3.86
CA PHE A 97 -2.13 3.90 4.45
C PHE A 97 -3.40 4.40 3.77
N ILE A 98 -3.46 4.36 2.43
CA ILE A 98 -4.66 4.70 1.65
C ILE A 98 -5.84 3.83 2.06
N VAL A 99 -5.64 2.52 2.17
CA VAL A 99 -6.70 1.58 2.60
C VAL A 99 -7.16 1.88 4.02
N MET A 100 -6.23 2.18 4.94
CA MET A 100 -6.57 2.57 6.31
C MET A 100 -7.42 3.85 6.34
N CYS A 101 -7.01 4.91 5.65
CA CYS A 101 -7.77 6.16 5.59
C CYS A 101 -9.18 5.95 5.02
N MET A 102 -9.30 5.14 3.97
CA MET A 102 -10.59 4.85 3.36
C MET A 102 -11.51 4.01 4.28
N LYS A 103 -10.97 3.03 5.01
CA LYS A 103 -11.76 2.14 5.88
C LYS A 103 -12.06 2.73 7.25
N GLU A 104 -11.26 3.67 7.73
CA GLU A 104 -11.45 4.33 9.03
C GLU A 104 -11.63 5.84 8.86
N PRO A 105 -12.73 6.29 8.25
CA PRO A 105 -12.92 7.70 7.91
C PRO A 105 -13.03 8.63 9.12
N ALA A 106 -13.38 8.10 10.29
CA ALA A 106 -13.49 8.85 11.53
C ALA A 106 -12.16 8.99 12.29
N THR A 107 -11.13 8.24 11.91
CA THR A 107 -9.81 8.30 12.56
C THR A 107 -8.91 9.26 11.79
N SER A 108 -8.16 10.09 12.52
CA SER A 108 -7.28 11.07 11.87
C SER A 108 -6.15 10.39 11.10
N GLU A 109 -5.75 11.01 9.99
CA GLU A 109 -4.68 10.52 9.12
C GLU A 109 -3.36 10.35 9.89
N ARG A 110 -3.09 11.23 10.87
CA ARG A 110 -1.93 11.16 11.77
C ARG A 110 -1.98 9.93 12.68
N GLU A 111 -3.12 9.62 13.27
CA GLU A 111 -3.28 8.43 14.10
C GLU A 111 -3.14 7.14 13.28
N LEU A 112 -3.74 7.12 12.08
CA LEU A 112 -3.60 6.00 11.16
C LEU A 112 -2.14 5.81 10.72
N MET A 113 -1.43 6.89 10.41
CA MET A 113 -0.01 6.85 10.05
C MET A 113 0.84 6.39 11.23
N ALA A 114 0.58 6.89 12.44
CA ALA A 114 1.29 6.46 13.64
C ALA A 114 1.10 4.96 13.90
N ARG A 115 -0.12 4.45 13.70
CA ARG A 115 -0.41 3.02 13.81
C ARG A 115 0.30 2.20 12.74
N LEU A 116 0.34 2.67 11.49
CA LEU A 116 1.13 2.05 10.43
C LEU A 116 2.61 2.01 10.80
N ARG A 117 3.18 3.14 11.24
CA ARG A 117 4.59 3.25 11.63
C ARG A 117 4.94 2.38 12.84
N ALA A 118 4.02 2.21 13.79
CA ALA A 118 4.20 1.31 14.93
C ALA A 118 4.27 -0.17 14.50
N ALA A 119 3.45 -0.57 13.52
CA ALA A 119 3.45 -1.92 12.97
C ALA A 119 4.60 -2.16 11.96
N ALA A 120 5.01 -1.11 11.25
CA ALA A 120 6.03 -1.12 10.21
C ALA A 120 7.02 0.05 10.44
N PRO A 121 8.02 -0.09 11.34
CA PRO A 121 8.97 0.99 11.62
C PRO A 121 9.77 1.47 10.40
N HIS A 122 9.88 0.61 9.38
CA HIS A 122 10.54 0.87 8.10
C HIS A 122 9.65 1.62 7.10
N ALA A 123 8.37 1.85 7.38
CA ALA A 123 7.42 2.36 6.39
C ALA A 123 7.74 3.78 5.95
N ASP A 124 8.00 4.02 4.67
CA ASP A 124 8.30 5.34 4.12
C ASP A 124 7.39 5.61 2.91
N PRO A 125 6.09 5.87 3.15
CA PRO A 125 5.06 5.90 2.13
C PRO A 125 5.41 6.84 0.98
N CYS A 126 5.23 6.38 -0.27
CA CYS A 126 5.46 7.18 -1.46
C CYS A 126 4.60 8.46 -1.46
N PRO A 127 5.19 9.67 -1.31
CA PRO A 127 4.41 10.90 -1.12
C PRO A 127 3.48 11.21 -2.28
N MET A 128 3.96 11.00 -3.51
CA MET A 128 3.18 11.22 -4.73
C MET A 128 1.95 10.31 -4.82
N LEU A 129 2.05 9.05 -4.41
CA LEU A 129 0.90 8.15 -4.42
C LEU A 129 -0.13 8.57 -3.35
N VAL A 130 0.36 8.98 -2.17
CA VAL A 130 -0.49 9.45 -1.08
C VAL A 130 -1.18 10.76 -1.43
N SER A 131 -0.50 11.72 -2.07
CA SER A 131 -1.09 13.01 -2.42
C SER A 131 -2.28 12.88 -3.36
N TYR A 132 -2.19 12.00 -4.37
CA TYR A 132 -3.33 11.76 -5.26
C TYR A 132 -4.48 11.03 -4.55
N ALA A 133 -4.17 10.10 -3.65
CA ALA A 133 -5.20 9.46 -2.87
C ALA A 133 -5.89 10.43 -1.90
N ASP A 134 -5.15 11.37 -1.31
CA ASP A 134 -5.67 12.44 -0.48
C ASP A 134 -6.71 13.28 -1.24
N GLU A 135 -6.36 13.72 -2.45
CA GLU A 135 -7.25 14.47 -3.33
C GLU A 135 -8.51 13.67 -3.68
N ILE A 136 -8.36 12.40 -4.07
CA ILE A 136 -9.47 11.54 -4.48
C ILE A 136 -10.41 11.24 -3.30
N LEU A 137 -9.87 11.05 -2.09
CA LEU A 137 -10.63 10.77 -0.88
C LEU A 137 -11.15 12.03 -0.18
N GLY A 138 -10.80 13.23 -0.68
CA GLY A 138 -11.22 14.50 -0.08
C GLY A 138 -10.68 14.70 1.33
N ARG A 139 -9.38 14.42 1.55
CA ARG A 139 -8.73 14.55 2.87
C ARG A 139 -8.04 15.89 3.12
N ASP A 140 -8.18 16.83 2.18
CA ASP A 140 -7.74 18.24 2.31
C ASP A 140 -6.26 18.37 2.70
N GLY A 141 -5.40 17.51 2.16
CA GLY A 141 -3.96 17.47 2.43
C GLY A 141 -3.55 16.70 3.69
N ARG A 142 -4.48 16.26 4.53
CA ARG A 142 -4.16 15.65 5.83
C ARG A 142 -3.39 14.33 5.72
N MET A 143 -3.58 13.56 4.66
CA MET A 143 -2.79 12.35 4.40
C MET A 143 -1.35 12.71 4.02
N SER A 144 -1.17 13.76 3.19
CA SER A 144 0.16 14.26 2.82
C SER A 144 0.90 14.79 4.04
N ASP A 145 0.26 15.62 4.86
CA ASP A 145 0.83 16.13 6.12
C ASP A 145 1.29 14.98 7.04
N ALA A 146 0.48 13.92 7.13
CA ALA A 146 0.82 12.77 7.95
C ALA A 146 2.08 12.01 7.45
N VAL A 147 2.33 12.01 6.14
CA VAL A 147 3.55 11.45 5.55
C VAL A 147 4.73 12.39 5.79
N ASP A 148 4.55 13.69 5.59
CA ASP A 148 5.62 14.69 5.71
C ASP A 148 6.15 14.82 7.15
N ASP A 149 5.30 14.57 8.15
CA ASP A 149 5.68 14.60 9.57
C ASP A 149 6.37 13.31 10.06
N LEU A 150 6.58 12.33 9.18
CA LEU A 150 7.26 11.10 9.56
C LEU A 150 8.74 11.33 9.85
N PRO A 151 9.28 10.76 10.95
CA PRO A 151 10.71 10.67 11.11
C PRO A 151 11.33 9.72 10.07
N PRO A 152 12.65 9.79 9.83
CA PRO A 152 13.34 8.87 8.93
C PRO A 152 13.05 7.39 9.24
N PRO A 153 12.88 6.53 8.22
CA PRO A 153 12.56 5.12 8.41
C PRO A 153 13.73 4.33 9.01
N CYS A 154 13.41 3.34 9.85
CA CYS A 154 14.41 2.43 10.42
C CYS A 154 14.72 1.27 9.46
N GLY A 155 16.01 1.01 9.18
CA GLY A 155 16.44 -0.19 8.45
C GLY A 155 16.11 -0.20 6.95
N ALA A 156 16.03 0.98 6.33
CA ALA A 156 15.61 1.16 4.94
C ALA A 156 16.65 0.73 3.87
N ASP A 157 17.61 -0.13 4.18
CA ASP A 157 18.63 -0.60 3.22
C ASP A 157 18.42 -2.05 2.77
N MET A 158 17.52 -2.80 3.43
CA MET A 158 17.22 -4.20 3.10
C MET A 158 15.75 -4.41 2.69
N ALA A 159 15.42 -5.63 2.26
CA ALA A 159 14.04 -6.08 2.11
C ALA A 159 13.35 -5.97 3.48
N ALA A 160 12.28 -5.18 3.54
CA ALA A 160 11.63 -4.90 4.81
C ALA A 160 11.01 -6.17 5.40
N PRO A 161 11.02 -6.30 6.74
CA PRO A 161 10.33 -7.38 7.42
C PRO A 161 8.82 -7.28 7.18
N LEU A 162 8.16 -8.43 7.30
CA LEU A 162 6.70 -8.51 7.30
C LEU A 162 6.10 -7.60 8.38
N ALA A 163 5.09 -6.81 8.02
CA ALA A 163 4.31 -6.03 8.97
C ALA A 163 2.83 -6.44 8.92
N LEU A 164 2.20 -6.49 10.10
CA LEU A 164 0.78 -6.76 10.27
C LEU A 164 0.11 -5.51 10.82
N VAL A 165 -0.75 -4.90 10.02
CA VAL A 165 -1.38 -3.62 10.33
C VAL A 165 -2.85 -3.84 10.58
N LYS A 166 -3.29 -3.56 11.81
CA LYS A 166 -4.70 -3.67 12.18
C LYS A 166 -5.51 -2.57 11.52
N ILE A 167 -6.70 -2.94 11.06
CA ILE A 167 -7.77 -2.02 10.66
C ILE A 167 -8.88 -2.19 11.69
N ALA A 168 -9.48 -1.09 12.12
CA ALA A 168 -10.69 -1.13 12.94
C ALA A 168 -11.84 -1.63 12.05
N ALA A 169 -12.44 -2.75 12.46
CA ALA A 169 -13.58 -3.36 11.78
C ALA A 169 -14.82 -2.47 11.86
#